data_AF-A0A7Z0N040-F1
#
_entry.id   AF-A0A7Z0N040-F1
#
_cell.length_a   1.000
_cell.length_b   1.000
_cell.length_c   1.000
_cell.angle_alpha   90.00
_cell.angle_beta   90.00
_cell.angle_gamma   90.00
#
_symmetry.space_group_name_H-M   'P 1'
#
loop_
_entity.id
_entity.type
_entity.pdbx_description
1 polymer ?
#
loop_
_entity_poly.entity_id
_entity_poly.type
_entity_poly.pdbx_seq_one_letter_code
_entity_poly.pdbx_strand_id
1 'polypeptide(L)'
;MKNKLAASQKNTVLDDIAAEIGLRATILLAAWWGGRNIVVPDTRPEHSVIAKVIGEDATRRLSAVWPGAQIFVPRLNWFEEIRKARQVHNLRARGLDWGDIAQVMVMTRREVEDMGEIGRFAAEAVAQESTGRRMPPLFELEQPKVRGGRGGQASKKPTKVEPEV
;
A
#
# COMPACT_ATOMS: atom_id res chain seq x y z
N MET A 1 -18.92 27.13 -3.44
CA MET A 1 -18.46 25.99 -2.62
C MET A 1 -16.99 25.73 -2.94
N LYS A 2 -16.08 25.87 -1.98
CA LYS A 2 -14.63 25.66 -2.19
C LYS A 2 -14.34 24.15 -2.12
N ASN A 3 -13.83 23.59 -3.23
CA ASN A 3 -13.42 22.19 -3.33
C ASN A 3 -12.34 21.89 -2.29
N LYS A 4 -12.72 21.16 -1.23
CA LYS A 4 -11.83 20.72 -0.14
C LYS A 4 -11.04 19.43 -0.50
N LEU A 5 -11.06 19.02 -1.77
CA LEU A 5 -10.55 17.72 -2.23
C LEU A 5 -9.20 17.76 -2.96
N ALA A 6 -8.63 18.94 -3.21
CA ALA A 6 -7.23 19.05 -3.66
C ALA A 6 -6.20 18.79 -2.55
N ALA A 7 -6.64 18.43 -1.33
CA ALA A 7 -5.82 18.47 -0.12
C ALA A 7 -5.36 17.11 0.45
N SER A 8 -5.59 15.98 -0.23
CA SER A 8 -5.03 14.70 0.23
C SER A 8 -4.56 13.77 -0.90
N GLN A 9 -3.99 14.37 -1.95
CA GLN A 9 -3.15 13.69 -2.93
C GLN A 9 -1.68 14.00 -2.59
N LYS A 10 -1.31 13.86 -1.31
CA LYS A 10 0.05 14.13 -0.87
C LYS A 10 0.91 12.97 -1.36
N ASN A 11 1.85 13.26 -2.24
CA ASN A 11 2.93 12.34 -2.56
C ASN A 11 3.51 11.77 -1.27
N THR A 12 3.69 10.46 -1.24
CA THR A 12 4.49 9.83 -0.20
C THR A 12 5.96 10.09 -0.49
N VAL A 13 6.80 9.93 0.54
CA VAL A 13 8.26 10.00 0.36
C VAL A 13 8.77 9.00 -0.68
N LEU A 14 8.10 7.86 -0.87
CA LEU A 14 8.45 6.91 -1.93
C LEU A 14 8.10 7.43 -3.33
N ASP A 15 7.02 8.20 -3.47
CA ASP A 15 6.63 8.78 -4.76
C ASP A 15 7.65 9.83 -5.19
N ASP A 16 8.10 10.67 -4.25
CA ASP A 16 9.14 11.66 -4.50
C ASP A 16 10.48 10.99 -4.84
N ILE A 17 10.87 9.93 -4.12
CA ILE A 17 12.07 9.15 -4.46
C ILE A 17 11.91 8.50 -5.85
N ALA A 18 10.76 7.90 -6.15
CA ALA A 18 10.49 7.25 -7.44
C ALA A 18 10.50 8.21 -8.62
N ALA A 19 10.06 9.45 -8.45
CA ALA A 19 10.16 10.47 -9.47
C ALA A 19 11.62 10.73 -9.88
N GLU A 20 12.56 10.69 -8.92
CA GLU A 20 13.97 11.00 -9.16
C GLU A 20 14.78 9.81 -9.68
N ILE A 21 14.69 8.66 -9.00
CA ILE A 21 15.55 7.51 -9.29
C ILE A 21 14.88 6.45 -10.15
N GLY A 22 13.57 6.57 -10.36
CA GLY A 22 12.74 5.61 -11.10
C GLY A 22 12.25 4.46 -10.23
N LEU A 23 11.08 3.92 -10.60
CA LEU A 23 10.35 2.91 -9.83
C LEU A 23 11.19 1.69 -9.44
N ARG A 24 11.96 1.12 -10.38
CA ARG A 24 12.76 -0.09 -10.12
C ARG A 24 13.79 0.15 -9.01
N ALA A 25 14.49 1.26 -9.06
CA ALA A 25 15.49 1.63 -8.06
C ALA A 25 14.83 1.89 -6.70
N THR A 26 13.67 2.56 -6.68
CA THR A 26 12.90 2.79 -5.45
C THR A 26 12.42 1.50 -4.80
N ILE A 27 11.91 0.54 -5.58
CA ILE A 27 11.49 -0.76 -5.04
C ILE A 27 12.68 -1.49 -4.42
N LEU A 28 13.85 -1.51 -5.10
CA LEU A 28 15.07 -2.11 -4.57
C LEU A 28 15.52 -1.41 -3.29
N LEU A 29 15.50 -0.08 -3.27
CA LEU A 29 15.85 0.70 -2.09
C LEU A 29 14.95 0.34 -0.89
N ALA A 30 13.64 0.31 -1.10
CA ALA A 30 12.66 0.00 -0.07
C ALA A 30 12.69 -1.47 0.35
N ALA A 31 13.02 -2.40 -0.54
CA ALA A 31 13.18 -3.82 -0.22
C ALA A 31 14.35 -4.06 0.76
N TRP A 32 15.44 -3.31 0.63
CA TRP A 32 16.63 -3.49 1.46
C TRP A 32 16.68 -2.59 2.71
N TRP A 33 16.19 -1.35 2.61
CA TRP A 33 16.25 -0.36 3.68
C TRP A 33 14.90 0.08 4.24
N GLY A 34 13.79 -0.52 3.79
CA GLY A 34 12.44 -0.17 4.23
C GLY A 34 12.26 -0.14 5.76
N GLY A 35 11.73 0.97 6.26
CA GLY A 35 11.52 1.25 7.67
C GLY A 35 12.76 1.78 8.41
N ARG A 36 13.78 2.24 7.69
CA ARG A 36 15.02 2.79 8.26
C ARG A 36 15.37 4.12 7.61
N ASN A 37 16.16 4.93 8.32
CA ASN A 37 16.83 6.07 7.74
C ASN A 37 18.11 5.62 7.03
N ILE A 38 18.37 6.18 5.86
CA ILE A 38 19.64 6.05 5.15
C ILE A 38 20.29 7.42 4.99
N VAL A 39 21.62 7.43 4.91
CA VAL A 39 22.38 8.63 4.55
C VAL A 39 22.66 8.55 3.06
N VAL A 40 22.23 9.58 2.33
CA VAL A 40 22.50 9.70 0.90
C VAL A 40 23.97 10.13 0.72
N PRO A 41 24.75 9.45 -0.14
CA PRO A 41 26.16 9.80 -0.33
C PRO A 41 26.30 11.22 -0.90
N ASP A 42 27.21 12.02 -0.35
CA ASP A 42 27.59 13.34 -0.88
C ASP A 42 28.85 13.30 -1.76
N THR A 43 29.67 12.27 -1.59
CA THR A 43 30.96 12.08 -2.25
C THR A 43 31.06 10.68 -2.86
N ARG A 44 31.53 10.62 -4.11
CA ARG A 44 31.70 9.37 -4.90
C ARG A 44 30.49 8.40 -4.78
N PRO A 45 29.27 8.86 -5.12
CA PRO A 45 28.04 8.09 -4.93
C PRO A 45 28.06 6.71 -5.58
N GLU A 46 28.74 6.56 -6.71
CA GLU A 46 28.94 5.32 -7.45
C GLU A 46 29.64 4.20 -6.65
N HIS A 47 30.44 4.54 -5.64
CA HIS A 47 31.14 3.56 -4.81
C HIS A 47 30.39 3.19 -3.52
N SER A 48 29.26 3.84 -3.25
CA SER A 48 28.46 3.58 -2.06
C SER A 48 27.80 2.20 -2.08
N VAL A 49 27.43 1.69 -0.90
CA VAL A 49 26.64 0.45 -0.79
C VAL A 49 25.27 0.60 -1.48
N ILE A 50 24.71 1.81 -1.47
CA ILE A 50 23.44 2.13 -2.15
C ILE A 50 23.59 1.91 -3.66
N ALA A 51 24.68 2.38 -4.27
CA ALA A 51 24.96 2.18 -5.69
C ALA A 51 25.07 0.71 -6.09
N LYS A 52 25.62 -0.15 -5.23
CA LYS A 52 25.66 -1.60 -5.48
C LYS A 52 24.28 -2.25 -5.55
N VAL A 53 23.27 -1.65 -4.90
CA VAL A 53 21.93 -2.21 -4.82
C VAL A 53 21.00 -1.61 -5.88
N ILE A 54 20.98 -0.28 -6.01
CA ILE A 54 20.03 0.40 -6.91
C ILE A 54 20.65 0.82 -8.25
N GLY A 55 21.96 0.64 -8.40
CA GLY A 55 22.74 1.06 -9.57
C GLY A 55 23.36 2.45 -9.40
N GLU A 56 24.48 2.65 -10.09
CA GLU A 56 25.25 3.90 -10.03
C GLU A 56 24.44 5.10 -10.53
N ASP A 57 23.75 4.99 -11.67
CA ASP A 57 22.94 6.09 -12.24
C ASP A 57 21.81 6.54 -11.32
N ALA A 58 21.13 5.58 -10.70
CA ALA A 58 20.07 5.87 -9.74
C ALA A 58 20.63 6.55 -8.48
N THR A 59 21.80 6.12 -8.03
CA THR A 59 22.44 6.72 -6.85
C THR A 59 22.98 8.10 -7.15
N ARG A 60 23.57 8.33 -8.33
CA ARG A 60 23.96 9.67 -8.80
C ARG A 60 22.77 10.63 -8.79
N ARG A 61 21.61 10.20 -9.30
CA ARG A 61 20.38 11.01 -9.26
C ARG A 61 19.89 11.27 -7.84
N LEU A 62 19.89 10.25 -6.98
CA LEU A 62 19.52 10.42 -5.56
C LEU A 62 20.42 11.44 -4.86
N SER A 63 21.73 11.32 -5.05
CA SER A 63 22.75 12.21 -4.47
C SER A 63 22.71 13.62 -5.06
N ALA A 64 22.26 13.79 -6.31
CA ALA A 64 22.11 15.12 -6.90
C ALA A 64 20.98 15.92 -6.23
N VAL A 65 19.92 15.25 -5.78
CA VAL A 65 18.74 15.89 -5.17
C VAL A 65 18.91 16.04 -3.65
N TRP A 66 19.46 15.04 -2.98
CA TRP A 66 19.57 15.00 -1.52
C TRP A 66 21.00 14.69 -1.02
N PRO A 67 22.04 15.43 -1.44
CA PRO A 67 23.42 15.12 -1.06
C PRO A 67 23.62 15.19 0.46
N GLY A 68 24.17 14.12 1.06
CA GLY A 68 24.48 14.06 2.50
C GLY A 68 23.26 13.99 3.42
N ALA A 69 22.04 14.02 2.87
CA ALA A 69 20.82 14.06 3.66
C ALA A 69 20.52 12.70 4.29
N GLN A 70 19.88 12.73 5.46
CA GLN A 70 19.29 11.55 6.07
C GLN A 70 17.83 11.43 5.64
N ILE A 71 17.51 10.43 4.84
CA ILE A 71 16.15 10.18 4.33
C ILE A 71 15.56 8.92 4.95
N PHE A 72 14.30 8.99 5.36
CA PHE A 72 13.54 7.82 5.77
C PHE A 72 13.06 7.06 4.53
N VAL A 73 13.33 5.75 4.47
CA VAL A 73 12.84 4.88 3.39
C VAL A 73 11.61 4.12 3.89
N PRO A 74 10.39 4.41 3.42
CA PRO A 74 9.20 3.66 3.84
C PRO A 74 9.23 2.19 3.43
N ARG A 75 8.56 1.33 4.20
CA ARG A 75 8.36 -0.08 3.82
C ARG A 75 7.29 -0.21 2.74
N LEU A 76 7.43 -1.21 1.88
CA LEU A 76 6.41 -1.60 0.89
C LEU A 76 5.34 -2.52 1.50
N ASN A 77 4.85 -2.22 2.71
CA ASN A 77 3.89 -3.09 3.42
C ASN A 77 2.63 -3.33 2.59
N TRP A 78 2.06 -2.27 2.02
CA TRP A 78 0.88 -2.35 1.17
C TRP A 78 1.11 -3.23 -0.08
N PHE A 79 2.28 -3.13 -0.70
CA PHE A 79 2.61 -3.99 -1.85
C PHE A 79 2.65 -5.47 -1.47
N GLU A 80 3.27 -5.82 -0.33
CA GLU A 80 3.30 -7.21 0.15
C GLU A 80 1.91 -7.71 0.53
N GLU A 81 1.07 -6.87 1.14
CA GLU A 81 -0.32 -7.21 1.45
C GLU A 81 -1.12 -7.51 0.18
N ILE A 82 -1.03 -6.65 -0.85
CA ILE A 82 -1.70 -6.89 -2.14
C ILE A 82 -1.17 -8.14 -2.83
N ARG A 83 0.14 -8.39 -2.77
CA ARG A 83 0.75 -9.61 -3.33
C ARG A 83 0.20 -10.87 -2.64
N LYS A 84 0.10 -10.86 -1.31
CA LYS A 84 -0.50 -11.95 -0.52
C LYS A 84 -1.98 -12.13 -0.87
N ALA A 85 -2.75 -11.05 -0.92
CA ALA A 85 -4.17 -11.09 -1.28
C ALA A 85 -4.40 -11.74 -2.66
N ARG A 86 -3.59 -11.37 -3.66
CA ARG A 86 -3.62 -12.02 -4.98
C ARG A 86 -3.30 -13.51 -4.90
N GLN A 87 -2.30 -13.89 -4.11
CA GLN A 87 -1.91 -15.29 -3.96
C GLN A 87 -3.03 -16.12 -3.29
N VAL A 88 -3.64 -15.59 -2.23
CA VAL A 88 -4.80 -16.21 -1.56
C VAL A 88 -5.96 -16.39 -2.55
N HIS A 89 -6.31 -15.35 -3.32
CA HIS A 89 -7.34 -15.42 -4.34
C HIS A 89 -7.07 -16.52 -5.38
N ASN A 90 -5.84 -16.58 -5.90
CA ASN A 90 -5.44 -17.60 -6.88
C ASN A 90 -5.54 -19.03 -6.31
N LEU A 91 -5.19 -19.23 -5.03
CA LEU A 91 -5.30 -20.54 -4.38
C LEU A 91 -6.78 -20.92 -4.17
N ARG A 92 -7.65 -19.97 -3.81
CA ARG A 92 -9.09 -20.20 -3.73
C ARG A 92 -9.69 -20.56 -5.08
N ALA A 93 -9.28 -19.87 -6.15
CA ALA A 93 -9.71 -20.17 -7.52
C ALA A 93 -9.29 -21.57 -7.99
N ARG A 94 -8.24 -22.14 -7.39
CA ARG A 94 -7.79 -23.53 -7.62
C ARG A 94 -8.51 -24.56 -6.75
N GLY A 95 -9.48 -24.14 -5.94
CA GLY A 95 -10.32 -25.02 -5.13
C GLY A 95 -9.80 -25.33 -3.73
N LEU A 96 -8.69 -24.72 -3.29
CA LEU A 96 -8.23 -24.89 -1.91
C LEU A 96 -9.21 -24.22 -0.94
N ASP A 97 -9.35 -24.80 0.24
CA ASP A 97 -10.11 -24.19 1.33
C ASP A 97 -9.26 -23.18 2.12
N TRP A 98 -9.89 -22.45 3.04
CA TRP A 98 -9.20 -21.44 3.85
C TRP A 98 -8.17 -22.02 4.82
N GLY A 99 -8.40 -23.24 5.31
CA GLY A 99 -7.51 -23.93 6.23
C GLY A 99 -6.23 -24.38 5.52
N ASP A 100 -6.36 -24.97 4.33
CA ASP A 100 -5.23 -25.38 3.50
C ASP A 100 -4.36 -24.18 3.12
N ILE A 101 -5.00 -23.07 2.73
CA ILE A 101 -4.28 -21.85 2.38
C ILE A 101 -3.56 -21.26 3.60
N ALA A 102 -4.20 -21.26 4.77
CA ALA A 102 -3.57 -20.81 6.02
C ALA A 102 -2.29 -21.60 6.33
N GLN A 103 -2.31 -22.93 6.13
CA GLN A 103 -1.13 -23.76 6.30
C GLN A 103 -0.04 -23.45 5.26
N VAL A 104 -0.40 -23.39 3.98
CA VAL A 104 0.56 -23.14 2.88
C VAL A 104 1.21 -21.77 3.00
N MET A 105 0.44 -20.75 3.40
CA MET A 105 0.90 -19.36 3.49
C MET A 105 1.52 -19.03 4.85
N VAL A 106 1.45 -19.93 5.83
CA VAL A 106 1.85 -19.70 7.23
C VAL A 106 1.17 -18.46 7.80
N MET A 107 -0.15 -18.43 7.68
CA MET A 107 -1.02 -17.34 8.15
C MET A 107 -2.14 -17.91 9.00
N THR A 108 -2.73 -17.10 9.87
CA THR A 108 -3.96 -17.51 10.55
C THR A 108 -5.12 -17.57 9.57
N ARG A 109 -6.12 -18.40 9.88
CA ARG A 109 -7.35 -18.49 9.07
C ARG A 109 -8.00 -17.12 8.86
N ARG A 110 -8.03 -16.29 9.91
CA ARG A 110 -8.59 -14.93 9.84
C ARG A 110 -7.83 -14.05 8.85
N GLU A 111 -6.50 -14.04 8.91
CA GLU A 111 -5.70 -13.24 7.98
C GLU A 111 -5.90 -13.71 6.52
N VAL A 112 -6.05 -15.02 6.29
CA VAL A 112 -6.36 -15.54 4.95
C VAL A 112 -7.75 -15.11 4.50
N GLU A 113 -8.76 -15.14 5.37
CA GLU A 113 -10.11 -14.68 5.04
C GLU A 113 -10.11 -13.18 4.69
N ASP A 114 -9.45 -12.34 5.49
CA ASP A 114 -9.30 -10.91 5.24
C ASP A 114 -8.58 -10.64 3.90
N MET A 115 -7.48 -11.36 3.62
CA MET A 115 -6.74 -11.25 2.35
C MET A 115 -7.56 -11.77 1.16
N GLY A 116 -8.39 -12.79 1.37
CA GLY A 116 -9.29 -13.35 0.36
C GLY A 116 -10.35 -12.36 -0.08
N GLU A 117 -10.89 -11.56 0.86
CA GLU A 117 -11.83 -10.48 0.55
C GLU A 117 -11.18 -9.39 -0.31
N ILE A 118 -9.99 -8.93 0.08
CA ILE A 118 -9.20 -7.95 -0.69
C ILE A 118 -8.89 -8.48 -2.10
N GLY A 119 -8.41 -9.71 -2.19
CA GLY A 119 -8.02 -10.34 -3.46
C GLY A 119 -9.21 -10.54 -4.40
N ARG A 120 -10.37 -10.96 -3.87
CA ARG A 120 -11.62 -11.07 -4.62
C ARG A 120 -12.04 -9.71 -5.19
N PHE A 121 -12.07 -8.68 -4.36
CA PHE A 121 -12.43 -7.34 -4.80
C PHE A 121 -11.52 -6.87 -5.96
N ALA A 122 -10.20 -7.00 -5.80
CA ALA A 122 -9.25 -6.58 -6.82
C ALA A 122 -9.43 -7.37 -8.13
N ALA A 123 -9.67 -8.69 -8.03
CA ALA A 123 -9.92 -9.53 -9.20
C ALA A 123 -11.22 -9.16 -9.93
N GLU A 124 -12.29 -8.84 -9.18
CA GLU A 124 -13.56 -8.35 -9.75
C GLU A 124 -13.36 -7.02 -10.48
N ALA A 125 -12.62 -6.08 -9.90
CA ALA A 125 -12.31 -4.80 -10.56
C ALA A 125 -11.53 -4.99 -11.88
N VAL A 126 -10.52 -5.86 -11.88
CA VAL A 126 -9.74 -6.20 -13.09
C VAL A 126 -10.61 -6.91 -14.14
N ALA A 127 -11.49 -7.83 -13.72
CA ALA A 127 -12.42 -8.50 -14.63
C ALA A 127 -13.45 -7.53 -15.24
N GLN A 128 -13.94 -6.55 -14.48
CA GLN A 128 -14.86 -5.52 -14.97
C GLN A 128 -14.21 -4.55 -15.96
N GLU A 129 -12.92 -4.26 -15.81
CA GLU A 129 -12.14 -3.48 -16.79
C GLU A 129 -12.16 -4.14 -18.17
N SER A 130 -12.03 -5.47 -18.22
CA SER A 130 -12.14 -6.23 -19.47
C SER A 130 -13.54 -6.24 -20.10
N THR A 131 -14.58 -5.84 -19.35
CA THR A 131 -16.00 -5.77 -19.80
C THR A 131 -16.53 -4.35 -20.00
N GLY A 132 -15.69 -3.32 -19.84
CA GLY A 132 -16.00 -1.94 -20.25
C GLY A 132 -16.80 -1.09 -19.25
N ARG A 133 -16.88 -1.47 -17.96
CA ARG A 133 -17.47 -0.62 -16.91
C ARG A 133 -16.39 -0.07 -15.97
N ARG A 134 -16.33 1.26 -15.86
CA ARG A 134 -15.33 1.98 -15.05
C ARG A 134 -15.72 1.93 -13.57
N MET A 135 -14.97 1.17 -12.76
CA MET A 135 -15.04 1.23 -11.30
C MET A 135 -14.04 2.25 -10.73
N PRO A 136 -14.28 2.77 -9.50
CA PRO A 136 -13.33 3.64 -8.83
C PRO A 136 -11.99 2.92 -8.56
N PRO A 137 -10.85 3.61 -8.72
CA PRO A 137 -9.53 3.03 -8.47
C PRO A 137 -9.40 2.36 -7.09
N LEU A 138 -8.56 1.33 -7.00
CA LEU A 138 -8.38 0.52 -5.78
C LEU A 138 -7.96 1.35 -4.54
N PHE A 139 -7.33 2.51 -4.75
CA PHE A 139 -6.95 3.45 -3.68
C PHE A 139 -8.12 4.30 -3.14
N GLU A 140 -9.29 4.26 -3.79
CA GLU A 140 -10.51 4.94 -3.38
C GLU A 140 -11.42 4.07 -2.50
N LEU A 141 -11.07 2.80 -2.29
CA LEU A 141 -11.83 1.91 -1.41
C LEU A 141 -11.42 2.21 0.02
N GLU A 142 -12.39 2.66 0.82
CA GLU A 142 -12.20 2.74 2.27
C GLU A 142 -11.73 1.37 2.75
N GLN A 143 -10.57 1.33 3.40
CA GLN A 143 -10.07 0.09 4.01
C GLN A 143 -11.16 -0.47 4.92
N PRO A 144 -11.44 -1.80 4.87
CA PRO A 144 -12.43 -2.39 5.76
C PRO A 144 -12.04 -2.04 7.18
N LYS A 145 -12.96 -1.40 7.92
CA LYS A 145 -12.77 -1.13 9.34
C LYS A 145 -12.54 -2.47 10.03
N VAL A 146 -11.27 -2.78 10.34
CA VAL A 146 -10.92 -3.91 11.18
C VAL A 146 -11.67 -3.72 12.49
N ARG A 147 -12.68 -4.58 12.70
CA ARG A 147 -13.59 -4.51 13.84
C ARG A 147 -12.80 -4.86 15.10
N GLY A 148 -12.12 -3.86 15.65
CA GLY A 148 -11.46 -3.91 16.93
C GLY A 148 -12.48 -3.76 18.05
N GLY A 149 -12.43 -4.71 18.99
CA GLY A 149 -12.52 -4.41 20.42
C GLY A 149 -13.91 -4.11 21.02
N ARG A 150 -14.33 -4.97 21.94
CA ARG A 150 -15.33 -4.67 22.97
C ARG A 150 -15.02 -3.32 23.64
N GLY A 151 -16.02 -2.45 23.76
CA GLY A 151 -15.98 -1.32 24.68
C GLY A 151 -17.10 -0.31 24.50
N GLY A 152 -18.02 -0.24 25.47
CA GLY A 152 -18.73 0.99 25.83
C GLY A 152 -20.08 1.27 25.18
N GLN A 153 -21.17 1.09 25.93
CA GLN A 153 -22.45 1.76 25.70
C GLN A 153 -22.32 3.28 25.87
N ALA A 154 -23.12 4.05 25.13
CA ALA A 154 -24.19 4.93 25.63
C ALA A 154 -24.37 6.17 24.75
N SER A 155 -25.54 6.33 24.14
CA SER A 155 -26.52 7.36 24.55
C SER A 155 -27.54 7.64 23.44
N LYS A 156 -28.80 7.57 23.84
CA LYS A 156 -29.99 7.98 23.09
C LYS A 156 -29.84 9.41 22.57
N LYS A 157 -30.35 9.68 21.36
CA LYS A 157 -30.76 11.03 20.96
C LYS A 157 -32.21 11.03 20.43
N PRO A 158 -32.92 12.15 20.63
CA PRO A 158 -34.37 12.19 20.69
C PRO A 158 -35.04 12.34 19.32
N THR A 159 -36.26 11.83 19.26
CA THR A 159 -37.26 12.02 18.21
C THR A 159 -37.46 13.49 17.89
N LYS A 160 -37.42 13.86 16.61
CA LYS A 160 -37.86 15.17 16.12
C LYS A 160 -39.15 14.98 15.31
N VAL A 161 -40.18 15.68 15.76
CA VAL A 161 -41.52 15.80 15.19
C VAL A 161 -41.44 16.68 13.94
N GLU A 162 -42.07 16.24 12.86
CA GLU A 162 -42.32 17.06 11.65
C GLU A 162 -43.47 18.05 11.93
N PRO A 163 -43.38 19.32 11.48
CA PRO A 163 -44.55 20.17 11.41
C PRO A 163 -45.29 19.97 10.07
N GLU A 164 -46.60 19.74 10.17
CA GLU A 164 -47.57 19.86 9.08
C GLU A 164 -47.65 21.32 8.57
N VAL A 165 -47.72 21.43 7.24
CA VAL A 165 -48.26 22.50 6.36
C VAL A 165 -48.04 23.97 6.75
#